data_AF-A0A2G9N006-F1
#
_entry.id   AF-A0A2G9N006-F1
#
_cell.length_a   1.000
_cell.length_b   1.000
_cell.length_c   1.000
_cell.angle_alpha   90.00
_cell.angle_beta   90.00
_cell.angle_gamma   90.00
#
_symmetry.space_group_name_H-M   'P 1'
#
loop_
_entity.id
_entity.type
_entity.pdbx_description
1 polymer ?
#
loop_
_entity_poly.entity_id
_entity_poly.type
_entity_poly.pdbx_seq_one_letter_code
_entity_poly.pdbx_strand_id
1 'polypeptide(L)'
;TLIEFNMNNLTNITNTTNITNAVLWFYCNQTNGSNNYSAYQADGGWEEGTVSWRARPPVGDYYDTKTIMQYGFGWHSWTVTQQVADVASGAIENNGFVVKTPLSGGLASFHSSDYMTSQLLRPKLVITYNN
;
A
#
# COMPACT_ATOMS: atom_id res chain seq x y z
N THR A 1 -2.14 0.18 -8.21
CA THR A 1 -2.66 -1.06 -7.60
C THR A 1 -3.32 -0.70 -6.29
N LEU A 2 -4.44 -1.34 -5.95
CA LEU A 2 -5.14 -1.17 -4.68
C LEU A 2 -5.07 -2.49 -3.90
N ILE A 3 -4.75 -2.41 -2.62
CA ILE A 3 -4.68 -3.57 -1.73
C ILE A 3 -5.22 -3.19 -0.36
N GLU A 4 -6.14 -4.01 0.12
CA GLU A 4 -6.65 -3.92 1.48
C GLU A 4 -5.82 -4.84 2.36
N PHE A 5 -5.25 -4.28 3.43
CA PHE A 5 -4.69 -5.10 4.50
C PHE A 5 -5.70 -5.11 5.63
N ASN A 6 -6.19 -6.29 5.98
CA ASN A 6 -6.98 -6.46 7.19
C ASN A 6 -6.06 -6.28 8.40
N MET A 7 -6.14 -5.10 9.04
CA MET A 7 -5.39 -4.73 10.23
C MET A 7 -6.15 -5.04 11.52
N ASN A 8 -7.29 -5.74 11.47
CA ASN A 8 -8.06 -6.11 12.68
C ASN A 8 -7.30 -7.10 13.59
N ASN A 9 -6.22 -7.70 13.10
CA ASN A 9 -5.29 -8.50 13.92
C ASN A 9 -4.17 -7.65 14.57
N LEU A 10 -4.15 -6.33 14.37
CA LEU A 10 -3.31 -5.40 15.13
C LEU A 10 -3.87 -5.13 16.54
N THR A 11 -4.92 -5.84 16.96
CA THR A 11 -5.53 -5.77 18.29
C THR A 11 -4.57 -6.12 19.45
N ASN A 12 -3.41 -6.70 19.16
CA ASN A 12 -2.31 -6.88 20.12
C ASN A 12 -1.33 -5.69 20.19
N ILE A 13 -1.44 -4.69 19.31
CA ILE A 13 -0.76 -3.39 19.44
C ILE A 13 -1.71 -2.48 20.23
N THR A 14 -1.86 -2.79 21.52
CA THR A 14 -2.71 -2.01 22.44
C THR A 14 -2.16 -0.62 22.74
N ASN A 15 -0.91 -0.33 22.34
CA ASN A 15 -0.25 0.97 22.46
C ASN A 15 0.28 1.42 21.09
N THR A 16 -0.50 2.26 20.42
CA THR A 16 -0.22 2.84 19.10
C THR A 16 0.98 3.79 19.12
N THR A 17 1.42 4.20 20.31
CA THR A 17 2.64 4.98 20.59
C THR A 17 3.94 4.22 20.31
N ASN A 18 3.87 2.91 20.07
CA ASN A 18 5.06 2.08 19.92
C ASN A 18 5.37 1.69 18.47
N ILE A 19 4.53 2.04 17.49
CA ILE A 19 4.84 1.79 16.07
C ILE A 19 6.02 2.69 15.68
N THR A 20 7.18 2.10 15.44
CA THR A 20 8.41 2.83 15.09
C THR A 20 8.63 2.89 13.58
N ASN A 21 8.10 1.92 12.84
CA ASN A 21 8.18 1.89 11.39
C ASN A 21 7.07 1.05 10.79
N ALA A 22 6.49 1.48 9.67
CA ALA A 22 5.66 0.62 8.84
C ALA A 22 6.03 0.81 7.37
N VAL A 23 6.29 -0.31 6.69
CA VAL A 23 6.74 -0.31 5.30
C VAL A 23 5.84 -1.22 4.48
N LEU A 24 5.21 -0.62 3.48
CA LEU A 24 4.36 -1.29 2.52
C LEU A 24 5.21 -1.74 1.33
N TRP A 25 5.17 -3.03 1.00
CA TRP A 25 5.99 -3.64 -0.04
C TRP A 25 5.14 -4.21 -1.17
N PHE A 26 5.52 -3.93 -2.41
CA PHE A 26 4.96 -4.54 -3.61
C PHE A 26 6.06 -5.10 -4.50
N TYR A 27 5.78 -6.22 -5.17
CA TYR A 27 6.67 -6.79 -6.17
C TYR A 27 6.26 -6.30 -7.56
N CYS A 28 7.13 -5.52 -8.20
CA CYS A 28 6.98 -5.03 -9.57
C CYS A 28 7.45 -6.08 -10.57
N ASN A 29 6.56 -6.55 -11.44
CA ASN A 29 6.85 -7.58 -12.43
C ASN A 29 6.99 -7.03 -13.86
N GLN A 30 6.53 -5.81 -14.11
CA GLN A 30 6.58 -5.18 -15.42
C GLN A 30 6.66 -3.67 -15.31
N THR A 31 7.34 -3.05 -16.26
CA THR A 31 7.42 -1.60 -16.45
C THR A 31 7.44 -1.30 -17.94
N ASN A 32 6.81 -0.22 -18.40
CA ASN A 32 6.95 0.26 -19.78
C ASN A 32 7.60 1.66 -19.88
N GLY A 33 8.08 2.20 -18.74
CA GLY A 33 8.78 3.47 -18.63
C GLY A 33 9.01 3.81 -17.16
N SER A 34 9.58 4.99 -16.90
CA SER A 34 9.82 5.48 -15.53
C SER A 34 8.67 6.39 -15.06
N ASN A 35 8.30 6.29 -13.77
CA ASN A 35 7.31 7.18 -13.16
C ASN A 35 7.39 7.17 -11.62
N ASN A 36 6.68 8.11 -11.00
CA ASN A 36 6.54 8.21 -9.56
C ASN A 36 5.24 7.54 -9.10
N TYR A 37 5.35 6.74 -8.05
CA TYR A 37 4.26 6.01 -7.43
C TYR A 37 4.16 6.48 -5.99
N SER A 38 3.01 7.00 -5.59
CA SER A 38 2.77 7.50 -4.24
C SER A 38 1.76 6.63 -3.53
N ALA A 39 2.02 6.36 -2.25
CA ALA A 39 1.12 5.61 -1.37
C ALA A 39 0.18 6.57 -0.65
N TYR A 40 -1.12 6.33 -0.79
CA TYR A 40 -2.20 7.09 -0.18
C TYR A 40 -3.02 6.20 0.75
N GLN A 41 -3.66 6.83 1.73
CA GLN A 41 -4.78 6.23 2.43
C GLN A 41 -5.97 6.07 1.48
N ALA A 42 -6.64 4.91 1.53
CA ALA A 42 -8.00 4.78 1.01
C ALA A 42 -8.97 5.46 1.98
N ASP A 43 -9.71 6.45 1.51
CA ASP A 43 -10.57 7.31 2.35
C ASP A 43 -12.06 6.91 2.26
N GLY A 44 -12.30 5.61 2.13
CA GLY A 44 -13.63 5.03 2.05
C GLY A 44 -13.58 3.53 1.78
N GLY A 45 -14.61 2.84 2.23
CA GLY A 45 -14.75 1.40 2.01
C GLY A 45 -14.79 1.05 0.52
N TRP A 46 -14.21 -0.10 0.19
CA TRP A 46 -14.23 -0.68 -1.14
C TRP A 46 -14.20 -2.20 -1.04
N GLU A 47 -14.66 -2.88 -2.06
CA GLU A 47 -14.61 -4.35 -2.12
C GLU A 47 -13.56 -4.79 -3.14
N GLU A 48 -12.70 -5.72 -2.76
CA GLU A 48 -11.53 -6.13 -3.55
C GLU A 48 -11.88 -6.61 -4.97
N GLY A 49 -13.08 -7.15 -5.17
CA GLY A 49 -13.59 -7.60 -6.47
C GLY A 49 -14.31 -6.54 -7.31
N THR A 50 -14.54 -5.33 -6.79
CA THR A 50 -15.35 -4.28 -7.48
C THR A 50 -14.52 -3.09 -7.96
N VAL A 51 -13.23 -3.06 -7.63
CA VAL A 51 -12.34 -1.96 -7.99
C VAL A 51 -12.22 -1.84 -9.51
N SER A 52 -12.70 -0.71 -10.01
CA SER A 52 -12.47 -0.27 -11.39
C SER A 52 -11.94 1.15 -11.38
N TRP A 53 -11.53 1.68 -12.53
CA TRP A 53 -11.19 3.10 -12.62
C TRP A 53 -12.32 3.98 -12.06
N ARG A 54 -13.58 3.67 -12.33
CA ARG A 54 -14.73 4.44 -11.85
C ARG A 54 -15.09 4.15 -10.39
N ALA A 55 -14.93 2.92 -9.93
CA ALA A 55 -15.32 2.45 -8.61
C ALA A 55 -14.14 2.27 -7.66
N ARG A 56 -13.10 3.11 -7.81
CA ARG A 56 -11.97 3.12 -6.87
C ARG A 56 -12.36 3.89 -5.61
N PRO A 57 -11.87 3.51 -4.42
CA PRO A 57 -12.01 4.32 -3.23
C PRO A 57 -11.46 5.73 -3.47
N PRO A 58 -12.08 6.76 -2.88
CA PRO A 58 -11.42 8.05 -2.75
C PRO A 58 -10.08 7.88 -2.01
N VAL A 59 -9.16 8.80 -2.25
CA VAL A 59 -7.86 8.78 -1.56
C VAL A 59 -7.75 10.00 -0.67
N GLY A 60 -7.22 9.79 0.53
CA GLY A 60 -6.91 10.83 1.50
C GLY A 60 -5.47 11.34 1.31
N ASP A 61 -4.77 11.50 2.42
CA ASP A 61 -3.36 11.93 2.42
C ASP A 61 -2.43 10.90 1.78
N TYR A 62 -1.29 11.40 1.29
CA TYR A 62 -0.17 10.56 0.85
C TYR A 62 0.95 10.56 1.88
N TYR A 63 1.66 9.44 1.97
CA TYR A 63 2.68 9.23 3.01
C TYR A 63 4.09 9.11 2.45
N ASP A 64 4.24 8.53 1.25
CA ASP A 64 5.55 8.36 0.61
C ASP A 64 5.42 8.27 -0.91
N THR A 65 6.50 8.56 -1.62
CA THR A 65 6.60 8.47 -3.07
C THR A 65 7.89 7.77 -3.49
N LYS A 66 7.75 6.82 -4.40
CA LYS A 66 8.86 6.05 -4.97
C LYS A 66 8.92 6.24 -6.48
N THR A 67 10.10 6.60 -7.00
CA THR A 67 10.37 6.51 -8.44
C THR A 67 10.68 5.07 -8.80
N ILE A 68 9.92 4.51 -9.75
CA ILE A 68 10.22 3.22 -10.37
C ILE A 68 10.70 3.51 -11.78
N MET A 69 11.93 3.09 -12.07
CA MET A 69 12.55 3.26 -13.37
C MET A 69 12.09 2.18 -14.35
N GLN A 70 12.18 2.45 -15.65
CA GLN A 70 12.08 1.40 -16.65
C GLN A 70 13.07 0.27 -16.34
N TYR A 71 12.59 -0.99 -16.40
CA TYR A 71 13.30 -2.21 -16.00
C TYR A 71 13.59 -2.34 -14.51
N GLY A 72 13.00 -1.49 -13.67
CA GLY A 72 13.08 -1.57 -12.20
C GLY A 72 12.21 -2.69 -11.62
N PHE A 73 12.40 -3.93 -12.05
CA PHE A 73 11.66 -5.08 -11.53
C PHE A 73 12.09 -5.43 -10.10
N GLY A 74 11.20 -6.10 -9.36
CA GLY A 74 11.46 -6.55 -8.01
C GLY A 74 10.73 -5.75 -6.94
N TRP A 75 11.23 -5.83 -5.71
CA TRP A 75 10.58 -5.23 -4.55
C TRP A 75 10.73 -3.72 -4.50
N HIS A 76 9.60 -3.02 -4.40
CA HIS A 76 9.52 -1.60 -4.09
C HIS A 76 8.70 -1.39 -2.83
N SER A 77 8.97 -0.28 -2.16
CA SER A 77 8.35 0.02 -0.89
C SER A 77 8.08 1.49 -0.66
N TRP A 78 7.11 1.70 0.24
CA TRP A 78 6.66 3.00 0.73
C TRP A 78 6.61 2.98 2.25
N THR A 79 7.10 4.05 2.87
CA THR A 79 7.01 4.27 4.31
C THR A 79 5.62 4.80 4.63
N VAL A 80 4.86 4.05 5.43
CA VAL A 80 3.45 4.34 5.75
C VAL A 80 3.22 4.34 7.27
N THR A 81 4.28 4.58 8.04
CA THR A 81 4.29 4.57 9.52
C THR A 81 3.16 5.40 10.11
N GLN A 82 2.97 6.64 9.63
CA GLN A 82 1.93 7.53 10.16
C GLN A 82 0.53 6.98 9.89
N GLN A 83 0.24 6.53 8.66
CA GLN A 83 -1.07 5.93 8.35
C GLN A 83 -1.38 4.73 9.27
N VAL A 84 -0.39 3.86 9.49
CA VAL A 84 -0.58 2.69 10.34
C VAL A 84 -0.79 3.09 11.81
N ALA A 85 -0.10 4.11 12.29
CA ALA A 85 -0.32 4.66 13.63
C ALA A 85 -1.71 5.30 13.79
N ASP A 86 -2.16 6.05 12.77
CA ASP A 86 -3.47 6.70 12.76
C ASP A 86 -4.61 5.66 12.73
N VAL A 87 -4.47 4.61 11.91
CA VAL A 87 -5.43 3.49 11.91
C VAL A 87 -5.42 2.77 13.27
N ALA A 88 -4.24 2.46 13.81
CA ALA A 88 -4.14 1.73 15.07
C ALA A 88 -4.75 2.52 16.24
N SER A 89 -4.65 3.86 16.21
CA SER A 89 -5.25 4.75 17.23
C SER A 89 -6.75 5.01 17.03
N GLY A 90 -7.32 4.53 15.92
CA GLY A 90 -8.70 4.82 15.55
C GLY A 90 -8.93 6.24 15.07
N ALA A 91 -7.86 7.00 14.77
CA ALA A 91 -7.97 8.34 14.21
C ALA A 91 -8.51 8.31 12.76
N ILE A 92 -8.24 7.22 12.03
CA ILE A 92 -8.81 6.93 10.71
C ILE A 92 -9.26 5.47 10.62
N GLU A 93 -10.26 5.21 9.77
CA GLU A 93 -10.73 3.84 9.50
C GLU A 93 -9.70 3.03 8.70
N ASN A 94 -9.64 1.72 8.97
CA ASN A 94 -8.82 0.82 8.16
C ASN A 94 -9.50 0.48 6.82
N ASN A 95 -9.32 1.37 5.83
CA ASN A 95 -9.81 1.15 4.47
C ASN A 95 -8.68 0.71 3.50
N GLY A 96 -7.47 0.49 4.00
CA GLY A 96 -6.32 0.02 3.19
C GLY A 96 -5.52 1.13 2.49
N PHE A 97 -4.76 0.73 1.46
CA PHE A 97 -3.77 1.60 0.79
C PHE A 97 -4.03 1.68 -0.72
N VAL A 98 -3.76 2.86 -1.28
CA VAL A 98 -3.80 3.10 -2.73
C VAL A 98 -2.43 3.54 -3.21
N VAL A 99 -1.81 2.74 -4.09
CA VAL A 99 -0.60 3.15 -4.82
C VAL A 99 -1.00 3.62 -6.21
N LYS A 100 -0.84 4.92 -6.46
CA LYS A 100 -1.15 5.57 -7.76
C LYS A 100 0.03 6.36 -8.31
N THR A 101 -0.06 6.66 -9.59
CA THR A 101 0.96 7.37 -10.36
C THR A 101 0.31 8.50 -11.17
N PRO A 102 1.05 9.57 -11.54
CA PRO A 102 0.54 10.59 -12.47
C PRO A 102 0.12 10.00 -13.82
N LEU A 103 -0.78 10.70 -14.52
CA LEU A 103 -1.28 10.27 -15.84
C LEU A 103 -0.18 10.27 -16.93
N SER A 104 0.87 11.06 -16.75
CA SER A 104 2.02 11.15 -17.65
C SER A 104 3.17 10.27 -17.17
N GLY A 105 3.82 9.55 -18.09
CA GLY A 105 4.99 8.72 -17.80
C GLY A 105 4.74 7.23 -18.04
N GLY A 106 5.69 6.41 -17.62
CA GLY A 106 5.55 4.95 -17.70
C GLY A 106 4.63 4.37 -16.63
N LEU A 107 4.16 3.15 -16.88
CA LEU A 107 3.39 2.34 -15.95
C LEU A 107 4.22 1.14 -15.48
N ALA A 108 4.03 0.81 -14.21
CA ALA A 108 4.54 -0.37 -13.55
C ALA A 108 3.35 -1.22 -13.09
N SER A 109 3.48 -2.53 -13.29
CA SER A 109 2.53 -3.52 -12.80
C SER A 109 3.12 -4.21 -11.59
N PHE A 110 2.25 -4.48 -10.60
CA PHE A 110 2.62 -5.16 -9.38
C PHE A 110 1.79 -6.42 -9.22
N HIS A 111 2.37 -7.43 -8.57
CA HIS A 111 1.60 -8.59 -8.12
C HIS A 111 0.52 -8.17 -7.12
N SER A 112 -0.63 -8.82 -7.22
CA SER A 112 -1.79 -8.67 -6.34
C SER A 112 -1.73 -9.62 -5.13
N SER A 113 -2.62 -9.40 -4.17
CA SER A 113 -2.87 -10.26 -3.00
C SER A 113 -3.28 -11.69 -3.39
N ASP A 114 -3.99 -11.85 -4.51
CA ASP A 114 -4.47 -13.12 -5.04
C ASP A 114 -3.47 -13.81 -5.99
N TYR A 115 -2.27 -13.23 -6.21
CA TYR A 115 -1.27 -13.78 -7.12
C TYR A 115 -0.99 -15.27 -6.81
N MET A 116 -1.34 -16.14 -7.77
CA MET A 116 -1.45 -17.58 -7.52
C MET A 116 -0.12 -18.32 -7.64
N THR A 117 0.80 -17.83 -8.47
CA THR A 117 2.04 -18.56 -8.79
C THR A 117 3.03 -18.62 -7.63
N SER A 118 3.14 -17.56 -6.82
CA SER A 118 4.02 -17.54 -5.67
C SER A 118 3.53 -16.59 -4.59
N GLN A 119 3.16 -17.15 -3.44
CA GLN A 119 2.73 -16.37 -2.28
C GLN A 119 3.84 -15.46 -1.74
N LEU A 120 5.10 -15.82 -1.96
CA LEU A 120 6.26 -15.02 -1.52
C LEU A 120 6.36 -13.68 -2.24
N LEU A 121 5.73 -13.53 -3.41
CA LEU A 121 5.76 -12.31 -4.21
C LEU A 121 4.49 -11.46 -4.04
N ARG A 122 3.60 -11.83 -3.12
CA ARG A 122 2.40 -11.05 -2.80
C ARG A 122 2.78 -9.82 -1.97
N PRO A 123 2.05 -8.70 -2.11
CA PRO A 123 2.31 -7.51 -1.32
C PRO A 123 2.17 -7.75 0.18
N LYS A 124 2.96 -7.00 0.96
CA LYS A 124 3.03 -7.16 2.41
C LYS A 124 3.23 -5.82 3.10
N LEU A 125 2.61 -5.68 4.27
CA LEU A 125 2.86 -4.59 5.20
C LEU A 125 3.76 -5.13 6.32
N VAL A 126 4.92 -4.52 6.51
CA VAL A 126 5.87 -4.87 7.57
C VAL A 126 5.85 -3.77 8.62
N ILE A 127 5.42 -4.10 9.83
CA ILE A 127 5.33 -3.16 10.95
C ILE A 127 6.40 -3.52 11.98
N THR A 128 7.18 -2.53 12.39
CA THR A 128 8.12 -2.60 13.51
C THR A 128 7.54 -1.76 14.65
N TYR A 129 7.53 -2.35 15.83
CA TYR A 129 7.05 -1.69 17.04
C TYR A 129 7.93 -2.08 18.22
N ASN A 130 7.98 -1.21 19.23
CA ASN A 130 8.63 -1.50 20.49
C ASN A 130 7.62 -2.13 21.46
N ASN A 131 8.08 -3.01 22.36
CA ASN A 131 7.28 -3.50 23.48
C ASN A 131 7.38 -2.54 24.65
#